data_AF-A0A0Q6D769-F1
#
_entry.id   AF-A0A0Q6D769-F1
#
_cell.length_a   1.000
_cell.length_b   1.000
_cell.length_c   1.000
_cell.angle_alpha   90.00
_cell.angle_beta   90.00
_cell.angle_gamma   90.00
#
_symmetry.space_group_name_H-M   'P 1'
#
loop_
_entity.id
_entity.type
_entity.pdbx_description
1 polymer ?
#
loop_
_entity_poly.entity_id
_entity_poly.type
_entity_poly.pdbx_seq_one_letter_code
_entity_poly.pdbx_strand_id
1 'polypeptide(L)'
;MAALLRFLFVIPFGFVAACAAAAFALLWPFVDLSGAGEGDPFFWVQIALGFGAQAAQVGSAALVPWGVFMLATEILGLRSLIFHVVAGLVAGFLTTRIAYGAELPHGSVQTALVVAGLAFALVYWIIAGRGAGRWRKARRPRPEASLERATPL
;
A
#
# COMPACT_ATOMS: atom_id res chain seq x y z
N MET A 1 13.38 -5.34 -19.32
CA MET A 1 13.41 -3.92 -18.86
C MET A 1 12.14 -3.51 -18.11
N ALA A 2 10.93 -3.66 -18.67
CA ALA A 2 9.69 -3.21 -18.01
C ALA A 2 9.44 -3.80 -16.60
N ALA A 3 9.82 -5.06 -16.35
CA ALA A 3 9.70 -5.66 -15.02
C ALA A 3 10.65 -5.00 -14.00
N LEU A 4 11.91 -4.73 -14.37
CA LEU A 4 12.90 -4.10 -13.48
C LEU A 4 12.50 -2.69 -13.09
N LEU A 5 12.04 -1.87 -14.06
CA LEU A 5 11.55 -0.51 -13.78
C LEU A 5 10.37 -0.52 -12.79
N ARG A 6 9.51 -1.53 -12.89
CA ARG A 6 8.39 -1.69 -11.96
C ARG A 6 8.86 -2.03 -10.55
N PHE A 7 9.82 -2.94 -10.40
CA PHE A 7 10.38 -3.28 -9.09
C PHE A 7 11.17 -2.12 -8.48
N LEU A 8 11.89 -1.35 -9.30
CA LEU A 8 12.76 -0.27 -8.81
C LEU A 8 12.02 1.04 -8.54
N PHE A 9 10.99 1.38 -9.33
CA PHE A 9 10.31 2.67 -9.23
C PHE A 9 8.86 2.55 -8.79
N VAL A 10 8.07 1.70 -9.45
CA VAL A 10 6.60 1.66 -9.23
C VAL A 10 6.25 1.06 -7.87
N ILE A 11 6.92 -0.02 -7.45
CA ILE A 11 6.64 -0.67 -6.17
C ILE A 11 7.04 0.23 -4.99
N PRO A 12 8.27 0.81 -4.93
CA PRO A 12 8.64 1.72 -3.86
C PRO A 12 7.78 2.98 -3.85
N PHE A 13 7.47 3.56 -5.01
CA PHE A 13 6.59 4.72 -5.08
C PHE A 13 5.17 4.40 -4.60
N GLY A 14 4.63 3.23 -4.99
CA GLY A 14 3.34 2.75 -4.50
C GLY A 14 3.31 2.55 -2.99
N PHE A 15 4.40 2.07 -2.41
CA PHE A 15 4.55 1.94 -0.95
C PHE A 15 4.56 3.31 -0.26
N VAL A 16 5.36 4.26 -0.74
CA VAL A 16 5.43 5.62 -0.16
C VAL A 16 4.07 6.31 -0.23
N ALA A 17 3.40 6.24 -1.38
CA ALA A 17 2.05 6.79 -1.54
C ALA A 17 1.03 6.13 -0.61
N ALA A 18 1.11 4.81 -0.42
CA ALA A 18 0.26 4.09 0.52
C ALA A 18 0.51 4.50 1.98
N CYS A 19 1.77 4.73 2.37
CA CYS A 19 2.13 5.25 3.69
C CYS A 19 1.53 6.64 3.92
N ALA A 20 1.62 7.52 2.92
CA ALA A 20 1.03 8.86 2.97
C ALA A 20 -0.51 8.80 3.12
N ALA A 21 -1.18 7.93 2.36
CA ALA A 21 -2.63 7.77 2.44
C ALA A 21 -3.10 7.21 3.80
N ALA A 22 -2.36 6.27 4.36
CA ALA A 22 -2.60 5.76 5.70
C ALA A 22 -2.39 6.82 6.78
N ALA A 23 -1.30 7.59 6.69
CA ALA A 23 -1.04 8.71 7.60
C ALA A 23 -2.14 9.76 7.53
N PHE A 24 -2.64 10.06 6.33
CA PHE A 24 -3.79 10.94 6.15
C PHE A 24 -5.01 10.38 6.87
N ALA A 25 -5.35 9.11 6.65
CA ALA A 25 -6.49 8.47 7.32
C ALA A 25 -6.35 8.42 8.86
N LEU A 26 -5.13 8.31 9.39
CA LEU A 26 -4.86 8.34 10.83
C LEU A 26 -5.02 9.74 11.42
N LEU A 27 -4.51 10.77 10.75
CA LEU A 27 -4.43 12.11 11.30
C LEU A 27 -5.71 12.91 11.05
N TRP A 28 -6.27 12.82 9.84
CA TRP A 28 -7.32 13.71 9.37
C TRP A 28 -8.50 13.89 10.33
N PRO A 29 -9.02 12.83 11.00
CA PRO A 29 -10.13 12.98 11.95
C PRO A 29 -9.78 13.81 13.21
N PHE A 30 -8.49 14.00 13.49
CA PHE A 30 -7.98 14.62 14.72
C PHE A 30 -7.15 15.89 14.46
N VAL A 31 -6.98 16.29 13.19
CA VAL A 31 -6.29 17.55 12.87
C VAL A 31 -7.19 18.72 13.23
N ASP A 32 -6.67 19.60 14.09
CA ASP A 32 -7.30 20.89 14.39
C ASP A 32 -6.70 21.98 13.51
N LEU A 33 -7.53 22.60 12.68
CA LEU A 33 -7.16 23.68 11.78
C LEU A 33 -7.52 25.07 12.32
N SER A 34 -8.06 25.17 13.54
CA SER A 34 -8.39 26.46 14.15
C SER A 34 -7.17 27.36 14.34
N GLY A 35 -5.97 26.77 14.46
CA GLY A 35 -4.69 27.47 14.50
C GLY A 35 -4.20 28.01 13.15
N ALA A 36 -4.86 27.71 12.04
CA ALA A 36 -4.49 28.16 10.70
C ALA A 36 -4.92 29.62 10.41
N GLY A 37 -4.83 30.51 11.42
CA GLY A 37 -5.15 31.93 11.27
C GLY A 37 -4.36 32.57 10.13
N GLU A 38 -4.98 33.53 9.43
CA GLU A 38 -4.45 34.34 8.30
C GLU A 38 -3.28 33.75 7.48
N GLY A 39 -3.33 32.45 7.16
CA GLY A 39 -2.27 31.80 6.37
C GLY A 39 -0.90 31.71 7.05
N ASP A 40 -0.82 31.57 8.38
CA ASP A 40 0.44 31.40 9.11
C ASP A 40 1.32 30.29 8.48
N PRO A 41 2.45 30.65 7.85
CA PRO A 41 3.32 29.68 7.21
C PRO A 41 3.92 28.68 8.18
N PHE A 42 4.12 29.07 9.45
CA PHE A 42 4.71 28.20 10.46
C PHE A 42 3.77 27.06 10.83
N PHE A 43 2.48 27.36 11.01
CA PHE A 43 1.45 26.35 11.22
C PHE A 43 1.44 25.30 10.09
N TRP A 44 1.46 25.73 8.83
CA TRP A 44 1.46 24.80 7.69
C TRP A 44 2.71 23.95 7.60
N VAL A 45 3.89 24.52 7.91
CA VAL A 45 5.14 23.75 8.00
C VAL A 45 5.06 22.70 9.11
N GLN A 46 4.53 23.05 10.28
CA GLN A 46 4.36 22.11 11.38
C GLN A 46 3.41 20.96 11.02
N ILE A 47 2.27 21.27 10.39
CA ILE A 47 1.32 20.24 9.91
C ILE A 47 1.99 19.33 8.86
N ALA A 48 2.72 19.91 7.90
CA ALA A 48 3.41 19.13 6.87
C ALA A 48 4.48 18.21 7.45
N LEU A 49 5.28 18.70 8.42
CA LEU A 49 6.28 17.90 9.12
C LEU A 49 5.64 16.80 9.97
N GLY A 50 4.55 17.10 10.69
CA GLY A 50 3.80 16.11 11.47
C GLY A 50 3.21 15.01 10.59
N PHE A 51 2.62 15.38 9.46
CA PHE A 51 2.14 14.43 8.45
C PHE A 51 3.29 13.58 7.89
N GLY A 52 4.42 14.19 7.55
CA GLY A 52 5.61 13.50 7.05
C GLY A 52 6.17 12.50 8.07
N ALA A 53 6.26 12.90 9.34
CA ALA A 53 6.68 12.03 10.44
C ALA A 53 5.71 10.85 10.62
N GLN A 54 4.39 11.09 10.55
CA GLN A 54 3.40 10.02 10.64
C GLN A 54 3.50 9.05 9.44
N ALA A 55 3.68 9.57 8.23
CA ALA A 55 3.88 8.73 7.04
C ALA A 55 5.15 7.88 7.16
N ALA A 56 6.24 8.44 7.69
CA ALA A 56 7.47 7.70 7.97
C ALA A 56 7.28 6.64 9.05
N GLN A 57 6.50 6.92 10.11
CA GLN A 57 6.17 5.95 11.15
C GLN A 57 5.34 4.79 10.61
N VAL A 58 4.30 5.07 9.81
CA VAL A 58 3.52 4.03 9.12
C VAL A 58 4.43 3.19 8.24
N GLY A 59 5.28 3.83 7.43
CA GLY A 59 6.22 3.13 6.55
C GLY A 59 7.16 2.22 7.33
N SER A 60 7.72 2.71 8.43
CA SER A 60 8.64 1.93 9.27
C SER A 60 7.95 0.69 9.87
N ALA A 61 6.73 0.84 10.38
CA ALA A 61 5.97 -0.28 10.95
C ALA A 61 5.48 -1.27 9.88
N ALA A 62 5.07 -0.76 8.71
CA ALA A 62 4.48 -1.57 7.65
C ALA A 62 5.51 -2.25 6.76
N LEU A 63 6.77 -1.78 6.68
CA LEU A 63 7.75 -2.18 5.67
C LEU A 63 7.93 -3.71 5.59
N VAL A 64 8.14 -4.37 6.73
CA VAL A 64 8.36 -5.82 6.79
C VAL A 64 7.11 -6.61 6.43
N PRO A 65 5.94 -6.43 7.11
CA PRO A 65 4.74 -7.20 6.77
C PRO A 65 4.25 -6.91 5.34
N TRP A 66 4.34 -5.66 4.87
CA TRP A 66 4.03 -5.31 3.49
C TRP A 66 5.01 -5.95 2.52
N GLY A 67 6.31 -5.97 2.80
CA GLY A 67 7.31 -6.58 1.93
C GLY A 67 7.04 -8.07 1.72
N VAL A 68 6.71 -8.79 2.79
CA VAL A 68 6.31 -10.21 2.74
C VAL A 68 5.03 -10.38 1.91
N PHE A 69 4.02 -9.56 2.16
CA PHE A 69 2.75 -9.59 1.41
C PHE A 69 2.95 -9.28 -0.08
N MET A 70 3.78 -8.29 -0.41
CA MET A 70 4.12 -7.90 -1.77
C MET A 70 4.83 -9.04 -2.50
N LEU A 71 5.84 -9.66 -1.88
CA LEU A 71 6.53 -10.81 -2.45
C LEU A 71 5.56 -11.97 -2.71
N ALA A 72 4.71 -12.30 -1.73
CA ALA A 72 3.72 -13.36 -1.88
C ALA A 72 2.74 -13.08 -3.03
N THR A 73 2.18 -11.87 -3.10
CA THR A 73 1.26 -11.48 -4.18
C THR A 73 1.93 -11.49 -5.55
N GLU A 74 3.20 -11.11 -5.61
CA GLU A 74 3.98 -11.09 -6.85
C GLU A 74 4.29 -12.48 -7.38
N ILE A 75 4.70 -13.41 -6.50
CA ILE A 75 5.02 -14.80 -6.83
C ILE A 75 3.75 -15.55 -7.27
N LEU A 76 2.66 -15.37 -6.51
CA LEU A 76 1.39 -16.05 -6.73
C LEU A 76 0.53 -15.38 -7.83
N GLY A 77 0.89 -14.18 -8.27
CA GLY A 77 0.11 -13.42 -9.26
C GLY A 77 -1.25 -12.94 -8.74
N LEU A 78 -1.37 -12.71 -7.43
CA LEU A 78 -2.59 -12.27 -6.78
C LEU A 78 -2.78 -10.77 -7.02
N ARG A 79 -3.64 -10.41 -7.98
CA ARG A 79 -3.93 -9.02 -8.38
C ARG A 79 -5.34 -8.54 -8.01
N SER A 80 -6.12 -9.37 -7.31
CA SER A 80 -7.51 -9.06 -6.96
C SER A 80 -7.57 -7.86 -6.00
N LEU A 81 -8.45 -6.91 -6.30
CA LEU A 81 -8.71 -5.74 -5.44
C LEU A 81 -9.24 -6.19 -4.07
N ILE A 82 -10.23 -7.08 -4.04
CA ILE A 82 -10.88 -7.55 -2.81
C ILE A 82 -9.84 -8.19 -1.89
N PHE A 83 -8.91 -8.98 -2.45
CA PHE A 83 -7.83 -9.60 -1.68
C PHE A 83 -6.96 -8.55 -0.97
N HIS A 84 -6.57 -7.48 -1.67
CA HIS A 84 -5.76 -6.41 -1.07
C HIS A 84 -6.55 -5.63 -0.01
N VAL A 85 -7.81 -5.29 -0.31
CA VAL A 85 -8.70 -4.58 0.62
C VAL A 85 -8.88 -5.37 1.93
N VAL A 86 -9.18 -6.67 1.84
CA VAL A 86 -9.32 -7.53 3.02
C VAL A 86 -8.00 -7.62 3.77
N ALA A 87 -6.87 -7.78 3.08
CA ALA A 87 -5.55 -7.79 3.73
C ALA A 87 -5.27 -6.48 4.48
N GLY A 88 -5.63 -5.33 3.91
CA GLY A 88 -5.50 -4.02 4.55
C GLY A 88 -6.35 -3.87 5.80
N LEU A 89 -7.63 -4.28 5.73
CA LEU A 89 -8.55 -4.25 6.88
C LEU A 89 -8.06 -5.15 8.01
N VAL A 90 -7.65 -6.38 7.68
CA VAL A 90 -7.11 -7.33 8.66
C VAL A 90 -5.80 -6.80 9.26
N ALA A 91 -4.90 -6.25 8.45
CA ALA A 91 -3.66 -5.66 8.93
C ALA A 91 -3.91 -4.48 9.88
N GLY A 92 -4.83 -3.57 9.54
CA GLY A 92 -5.22 -2.47 10.41
C GLY A 92 -5.78 -2.98 11.75
N PHE A 93 -6.71 -3.94 11.70
CA PHE A 93 -7.27 -4.56 12.90
C PHE A 93 -6.22 -5.25 13.77
N LEU A 94 -5.36 -6.09 13.17
CA LEU A 94 -4.31 -6.80 13.89
C LEU A 94 -3.28 -5.84 14.48
N THR A 95 -2.91 -4.78 13.75
CA THR A 95 -1.98 -3.75 14.24
C THR A 95 -2.55 -3.08 15.50
N THR A 96 -3.84 -2.73 15.51
CA THR A 96 -4.50 -2.21 16.71
C THR A 96 -4.41 -3.19 17.88
N ARG A 97 -4.67 -4.48 17.64
CA ARG A 97 -4.60 -5.49 18.70
C ARG A 97 -3.19 -5.72 19.23
N ILE A 98 -2.19 -5.77 18.34
CA ILE A 98 -0.80 -6.03 18.70
C ILE A 98 -0.20 -4.82 19.43
N ALA A 99 -0.49 -3.61 18.99
CA ALA A 99 0.09 -2.40 19.58
C ALA A 99 -0.47 -2.07 20.96
N TYR A 100 -1.76 -2.35 21.21
CA TYR A 100 -2.46 -1.93 22.43
C TYR A 100 -2.83 -3.08 23.38
N GLY A 101 -2.80 -4.34 22.92
CA GLY A 101 -3.11 -5.49 23.74
C GLY A 101 -4.51 -5.43 24.38
N ALA A 102 -4.56 -5.53 25.71
CA ALA A 102 -5.81 -5.46 26.49
C ALA A 102 -6.35 -4.03 26.66
N GLU A 103 -5.49 -3.02 26.59
CA GLU A 103 -5.83 -1.62 26.82
C GLU A 103 -6.06 -0.90 25.49
N LEU A 104 -7.17 -1.24 24.83
CA LEU A 104 -7.50 -0.65 23.54
C LEU A 104 -7.77 0.85 23.66
N PRO A 105 -7.37 1.64 22.64
CA PRO A 105 -7.64 3.06 22.62
C PRO A 105 -9.13 3.30 22.37
N HIS A 106 -9.55 4.56 22.48
CA HIS A 106 -10.93 4.96 22.17
C HIS A 106 -11.36 4.49 20.77
N GLY A 107 -12.66 4.19 20.59
CA GLY A 107 -13.17 3.56 19.35
C GLY A 107 -12.90 4.36 18.07
N SER A 108 -12.78 5.69 18.17
CA SER A 108 -12.37 6.57 17.07
C SER A 108 -10.95 6.25 16.56
N VAL A 109 -9.99 6.04 17.46
CA VAL A 109 -8.61 5.68 17.12
C VAL A 109 -8.53 4.28 16.53
N GLN A 110 -9.27 3.32 17.10
CA GLN A 110 -9.36 1.97 16.54
C GLN A 110 -9.90 1.99 15.10
N THR A 111 -10.93 2.81 14.85
CA THR A 111 -11.52 2.97 13.53
C THR A 111 -10.53 3.61 12.56
N ALA A 112 -9.82 4.67 12.99
CA ALA A 112 -8.78 5.31 12.18
C ALA A 112 -7.67 4.33 11.77
N LEU A 113 -7.24 3.44 12.66
CA LEU A 113 -6.24 2.40 12.36
C LEU A 113 -6.73 1.40 11.30
N VAL A 114 -7.99 0.96 11.38
CA VAL A 114 -8.59 0.05 10.38
C VAL A 114 -8.74 0.75 9.03
N VAL A 115 -9.23 2.00 9.02
CA VAL A 115 -9.37 2.81 7.81
C VAL A 115 -8.02 3.12 7.19
N ALA A 116 -6.98 3.34 7.99
CA ALA A 116 -5.61 3.53 7.52
C ALA A 116 -5.06 2.29 6.82
N GLY A 117 -5.29 1.09 7.39
CA GLY A 117 -4.95 -0.17 6.73
C GLY A 117 -5.66 -0.37 5.39
N LEU A 118 -6.95 0.00 5.33
CA LEU A 118 -7.73 0.00 4.08
C LEU A 118 -7.15 0.99 3.05
N ALA A 119 -6.92 2.24 3.45
CA ALA A 119 -6.40 3.30 2.59
C ALA A 119 -5.02 2.93 2.03
N PHE A 120 -4.15 2.40 2.89
CA PHE A 120 -2.84 1.88 2.51
C PHE A 120 -2.97 0.82 1.40
N ALA A 121 -3.78 -0.21 1.63
CA ALA A 121 -3.92 -1.32 0.69
C ALA A 121 -4.53 -0.90 -0.63
N LEU A 122 -5.52 0.00 -0.61
CA LEU A 122 -6.19 0.51 -1.79
C LEU A 122 -5.23 1.32 -2.68
N VAL A 123 -4.51 2.27 -2.08
CA VAL A 123 -3.56 3.12 -2.83
C VAL A 123 -2.41 2.28 -3.38
N TYR A 124 -1.87 1.35 -2.58
CA TYR A 124 -0.86 0.42 -3.05
C TYR A 124 -1.36 -0.42 -4.25
N TRP A 125 -2.59 -0.93 -4.18
CA TRP A 125 -3.17 -1.72 -5.26
C TRP A 125 -3.32 -0.92 -6.56
N ILE A 126 -3.83 0.32 -6.48
CA ILE A 126 -4.03 1.21 -7.62
C ILE A 126 -2.72 1.43 -8.38
N ILE A 127 -1.64 1.72 -7.64
CA ILE A 127 -0.33 2.09 -8.19
C ILE A 127 0.45 0.85 -8.65
N ALA A 128 0.60 -0.15 -7.78
CA ALA A 128 1.53 -1.27 -7.99
C ALA A 128 0.83 -2.65 -8.03
N GLY A 129 -0.19 -2.88 -7.21
CA GLY A 129 -0.80 -4.20 -7.01
C GLY A 129 -1.57 -4.76 -8.22
N ARG A 130 -2.15 -3.91 -9.08
CA ARG A 130 -2.78 -4.34 -10.36
C ARG A 130 -1.83 -5.11 -11.28
N GLY A 131 -0.52 -4.98 -11.05
CA GLY A 131 0.52 -5.60 -11.84
C GLY A 131 1.11 -6.90 -11.35
N ALA A 132 0.60 -7.43 -10.24
CA ALA A 132 1.15 -8.62 -9.64
C ALA A 132 1.26 -9.79 -10.65
N GLY A 133 2.45 -10.40 -10.72
CA GLY A 133 2.72 -11.58 -11.55
C GLY A 133 2.76 -11.36 -13.07
N ARG A 134 2.68 -10.12 -13.59
CA ARG A 134 2.71 -9.85 -15.05
C ARG A 134 4.00 -10.32 -15.73
N TRP A 135 5.12 -10.34 -15.00
CA TRP A 135 6.42 -10.81 -15.52
C TRP A 135 6.41 -12.30 -15.92
N ARG A 136 5.50 -13.11 -15.36
CA ARG A 136 5.37 -14.54 -15.73
C ARG A 136 4.78 -14.72 -17.12
N LYS A 137 3.87 -13.84 -17.55
CA LYS A 137 3.22 -13.93 -18.87
C LYS A 137 4.17 -13.60 -20.01
N ALA A 138 5.11 -12.67 -19.80
CA ALA A 138 6.13 -12.32 -20.78
C ALA A 138 7.12 -13.46 -21.09
N ARG A 139 7.17 -14.50 -20.25
CA ARG A 139 8.07 -15.65 -20.41
C ARG A 139 7.44 -16.86 -21.09
N ARG A 140 6.13 -16.87 -21.40
CA ARG A 140 5.54 -17.99 -22.15
C ARG A 140 5.92 -17.85 -23.64
N PRO A 141 6.67 -18.80 -24.23
CA PRO A 141 6.91 -18.82 -25.66
C PRO A 141 5.58 -18.93 -26.41
N ARG A 142 5.42 -18.13 -27.46
CA ARG A 142 4.24 -18.15 -28.33
C ARG A 142 4.21 -19.51 -29.07
N PRO A 143 3.11 -20.29 -29.05
CA PRO A 143 3.03 -21.61 -29.70
C PRO A 143 3.00 -21.57 -31.25
N GLU A 144 3.63 -20.59 -31.89
CA GLU A 144 3.52 -20.38 -33.34
C GLU A 144 4.57 -21.17 -34.15
N ALA A 145 5.61 -21.74 -33.51
CA ALA A 145 6.63 -22.52 -34.21
C ALA A 145 6.28 -24.01 -34.44
N SER A 146 5.12 -24.48 -33.97
CA SER A 146 4.69 -25.88 -34.08
C SER A 146 3.62 -26.15 -35.14
N LEU A 147 3.01 -25.12 -35.72
CA LEU A 147 2.01 -25.29 -36.80
C LEU A 147 2.63 -25.29 -38.20
N GLU A 148 3.85 -24.77 -38.37
CA GLU A 148 4.55 -24.73 -39.66
C GLU A 148 5.23 -26.06 -40.04
N ARG A 149 5.23 -27.05 -39.13
CA ARG A 149 5.89 -28.36 -39.33
C ARG A 149 4.92 -29.53 -39.53
N ALA A 150 3.61 -29.26 -39.58
CA ALA A 150 2.56 -30.29 -39.65
C ALA A 150 1.92 -30.46 -41.04
N THR A 151 2.61 -30.06 -42.12
CA THR A 151 2.28 -30.47 -43.49
C THR A 151 3.49 -31.08 -44.19
N PRO A 152 3.73 -32.39 -44.02
CA PRO A 152 4.30 -33.21 -45.07
C PRO A 152 3.17 -33.79 -45.93
N LEU A 153 3.18 -33.39 -47.21
CA LEU A 153 2.54 -34.00 -48.39
C LEU A 153 1.01 -33.89 -48.51
#